data_AF-A0A961XB76-F1
#
_entry.id   AF-A0A961XB76-F1
#
_cell.length_a   1.000
_cell.length_b   1.000
_cell.length_c   1.000
_cell.angle_alpha   90.00
_cell.angle_beta   90.00
_cell.angle_gamma   90.00
#
_symmetry.space_group_name_H-M   'P 1'
#
loop_
_entity.id
_entity.type
_entity.pdbx_description
1 polymer ?
#
loop_
_entity_poly.entity_id
_entity_poly.type
_entity_poly.pdbx_seq_one_letter_code
_entity_poly.pdbx_strand_id
1 'polypeptide(L)'
;MIATTDERQCLVRAMYFESNRSSYEGSMAVGTVVMNRVESDRFPNTICGVVGQHRQFAQGVLTAPMDPKQMKTAVHAADTILKGGRYAPVGQAMHFHSVNYRNPYPAKYMTVAGGNAFYMKPGRRWQKEYTGSVATANATPVKDLYQRASTIVASGPGAAPCGSAGDAGSISLACETEEAGR
;
A
#
# COMPACT_ATOMS: atom_id res chain seq x y z
N MET A 1 21.10 -6.71 -1.43
CA MET A 1 19.84 -7.42 -1.74
C MET A 1 18.70 -6.48 -1.44
N ILE A 2 17.95 -6.04 -2.47
CA ILE A 2 16.72 -5.26 -2.25
C ILE A 2 15.69 -6.29 -1.80
N ALA A 3 15.35 -6.29 -0.51
CA ALA A 3 14.29 -7.14 0.00
C ALA A 3 13.04 -6.91 -0.85
N THR A 4 12.50 -7.99 -1.44
CA THR A 4 11.21 -7.95 -2.12
C THR A 4 10.18 -7.48 -1.10
N THR A 5 9.77 -6.22 -1.21
CA THR A 5 8.83 -5.60 -0.26
C THR A 5 7.45 -6.13 -0.58
N ASP A 6 6.75 -6.64 0.43
CA ASP A 6 5.36 -7.09 0.30
C ASP A 6 4.45 -5.93 -0.15
N GLU A 7 3.43 -6.20 -0.97
CA GLU A 7 2.54 -5.18 -1.55
C GLU A 7 1.87 -4.33 -0.45
N ARG A 8 1.50 -4.98 0.66
CA ARG A 8 0.99 -4.31 1.85
C ARG A 8 2.03 -3.38 2.47
N GLN A 9 3.30 -3.80 2.56
CA GLN A 9 4.36 -2.94 3.08
C GLN A 9 4.58 -1.71 2.18
N CYS A 10 4.57 -1.86 0.85
CA CYS A 10 4.63 -0.72 -0.06
C CYS A 10 3.48 0.27 0.17
N LEU A 11 2.26 -0.24 0.38
CA LEU A 11 1.09 0.59 0.67
C LEU A 11 1.23 1.36 1.99
N VAL A 12 1.61 0.66 3.08
CA VAL A 12 1.83 1.27 4.40
C VAL A 12 2.87 2.38 4.31
N ARG A 13 3.98 2.12 3.59
CA ARG A 13 5.06 3.09 3.41
C ARG A 13 4.58 4.34 2.67
N ALA A 14 3.84 4.17 1.58
CA ALA A 14 3.25 5.31 0.87
C ALA A 14 2.34 6.12 1.81
N MET A 15 1.43 5.49 2.53
CA MET A 15 0.56 6.18 3.48
C MET A 15 1.33 6.92 4.58
N TYR A 16 2.38 6.28 5.13
CA TYR A 16 3.20 6.82 6.21
C TYR A 16 4.00 8.06 5.80
N PHE A 17 4.57 8.07 4.59
CA PHE A 17 5.42 9.17 4.12
C PHE A 17 4.65 10.29 3.45
N GLU A 18 3.48 10.01 2.86
CA GLU A 18 2.72 11.00 2.10
C GLU A 18 1.64 11.71 2.90
N SER A 19 1.19 11.13 4.01
CA SER A 19 0.13 11.72 4.83
C SER A 19 0.64 12.19 6.18
N ASN A 20 -0.12 13.07 6.84
CA ASN A 20 0.08 13.27 8.26
C ASN A 20 -0.08 11.92 9.00
N ARG A 21 0.98 11.46 9.66
CA ARG A 21 1.09 10.13 10.28
C ARG A 21 0.00 9.82 11.31
N SER A 22 -0.63 10.84 11.89
CA SER A 22 -1.76 10.68 12.82
C SER A 22 -3.14 10.70 12.15
N SER A 23 -3.23 11.11 10.87
CA SER A 23 -4.50 11.26 10.16
C SER A 23 -4.90 9.97 9.44
N TYR A 24 -5.87 9.26 10.01
CA TYR A 24 -6.45 8.08 9.38
C TYR A 24 -7.05 8.38 8.01
N GLU A 25 -7.80 9.48 7.90
CA GLU A 25 -8.38 9.94 6.64
C GLU A 25 -7.30 10.27 5.60
N GLY A 26 -6.19 10.90 6.02
CA GLY A 26 -5.04 11.16 5.16
C GLY A 26 -4.42 9.88 4.60
N SER A 27 -4.21 8.89 5.46
CA SER A 27 -3.69 7.58 5.05
C SER A 27 -4.66 6.85 4.10
N MET A 28 -5.95 6.82 4.44
CA MET A 28 -7.00 6.25 3.58
C MET A 28 -7.08 6.96 2.23
N ALA A 29 -6.92 8.29 2.19
CA ALA A 29 -6.95 9.07 0.98
C ALA A 29 -5.76 8.76 0.05
N VAL A 30 -4.54 8.68 0.59
CA VAL A 30 -3.36 8.27 -0.18
C VAL A 30 -3.51 6.84 -0.70
N GLY A 31 -3.96 5.91 0.13
CA GLY A 31 -4.21 4.54 -0.29
C GLY A 31 -5.25 4.42 -1.40
N THR A 32 -6.31 5.22 -1.32
CA THR A 32 -7.34 5.29 -2.37
C THR A 32 -6.73 5.75 -3.69
N VAL A 33 -5.86 6.77 -3.70
CA VAL A 33 -5.15 7.17 -4.92
C VAL A 33 -4.24 6.07 -5.46
N VAL A 34 -3.52 5.37 -4.60
CA VAL A 34 -2.67 4.25 -5.01
C VAL A 34 -3.51 3.18 -5.71
N MET A 35 -4.65 2.81 -5.14
CA MET A 35 -5.54 1.82 -5.75
C MET A 35 -6.19 2.34 -7.05
N ASN A 36 -6.60 3.60 -7.10
CA ASN A 36 -7.11 4.22 -8.33
C ASN A 36 -6.06 4.13 -9.46
N ARG A 37 -4.77 4.28 -9.14
CA ARG A 37 -3.68 4.12 -10.12
C ARG A 37 -3.51 2.66 -10.53
N VAL A 38 -3.47 1.73 -9.58
CA VAL A 38 -3.35 0.29 -9.86
C VAL A 38 -4.48 -0.20 -10.78
N GLU A 39 -5.68 0.35 -10.60
CA GLU A 39 -6.89 0.01 -11.38
C GLU A 39 -6.94 0.72 -12.75
N SER A 40 -5.96 1.56 -13.10
CA SER A 40 -5.89 2.27 -14.38
C SER A 40 -4.76 1.78 -15.27
N ASP A 41 -5.05 1.62 -16.56
CA ASP A 41 -4.08 1.17 -17.59
C ASP A 41 -2.89 2.13 -17.80
N ARG A 42 -2.95 3.32 -17.20
CA ARG A 42 -1.92 4.35 -17.31
C ARG A 42 -0.76 4.16 -16.35
N PHE A 43 -0.94 3.33 -15.32
CA PHE A 43 0.03 3.13 -14.26
C PHE A 43 0.37 1.64 -14.14
N PRO A 44 1.43 1.29 -13.40
CA PRO A 44 1.71 -0.09 -13.05
C PRO A 44 0.50 -0.73 -12.34
N ASN A 45 0.26 -2.00 -12.64
CA ASN A 45 -0.84 -2.79 -12.10
C ASN A 45 -0.51 -3.46 -10.74
N THR A 46 0.50 -2.94 -10.03
CA THR A 46 0.89 -3.40 -8.68
C THR A 46 1.12 -2.21 -7.77
N ILE A 47 0.85 -2.37 -6.47
CA ILE A 47 1.04 -1.34 -5.45
C ILE A 47 2.51 -0.93 -5.40
N CYS A 48 3.44 -1.89 -5.29
CA CYS A 48 4.86 -1.56 -5.25
C CYS A 48 5.32 -0.91 -6.57
N GLY A 49 4.73 -1.29 -7.71
CA GLY A 49 4.99 -0.66 -9.00
C GLY A 49 4.57 0.82 -9.01
N VAL A 50 3.37 1.12 -8.51
CA VAL A 50 2.87 2.50 -8.39
C VAL A 50 3.71 3.32 -7.41
N VAL A 51 3.98 2.79 -6.22
CA VAL A 51 4.72 3.47 -5.15
C VAL A 51 6.19 3.68 -5.54
N GLY A 52 6.76 2.76 -6.31
CA GLY A 52 8.14 2.82 -6.80
C GLY A 52 8.35 3.77 -7.98
N GLN A 53 7.30 4.38 -8.54
CA GLN A 53 7.46 5.28 -9.68
C GLN A 53 8.33 6.51 -9.33
N HIS A 54 9.25 6.83 -10.25
CA HIS A 54 10.20 7.92 -10.06
C HIS A 54 9.48 9.27 -9.79
N ARG A 55 9.85 9.92 -8.68
CA ARG A 55 9.35 11.24 -8.25
C ARG A 55 7.82 11.33 -8.09
N GLN A 56 7.13 10.20 -7.87
CA GLN A 56 5.68 10.20 -7.61
C GLN A 56 5.33 10.19 -6.11
N PHE A 57 6.27 9.71 -5.30
CA PHE A 57 6.20 9.62 -3.85
C PHE A 57 7.51 10.17 -3.26
N ALA A 58 7.55 10.31 -1.94
CA ALA A 58 8.66 10.82 -1.16
C ALA A 58 9.96 10.10 -1.53
N GLN A 59 11.06 10.85 -1.52
CA GLN A 59 12.36 10.28 -1.78
C GLN A 59 12.68 9.17 -0.76
N GLY A 60 13.02 7.99 -1.26
CA GLY A 60 13.24 6.83 -0.40
C GLY A 60 11.96 6.24 0.18
N VAL A 61 10.78 6.48 -0.38
CA VAL A 61 9.51 5.90 0.11
C VAL A 61 9.59 4.38 0.33
N LEU A 62 10.39 3.65 -0.47
CA LEU A 62 10.58 2.20 -0.33
C LEU A 62 11.78 1.78 0.57
N THR A 63 12.68 2.70 0.92
CA THR A 63 13.93 2.37 1.63
C THR A 63 14.11 3.10 2.98
N ALA A 64 13.50 4.26 3.17
CA ALA A 64 13.61 5.07 4.37
C ALA A 64 13.04 4.34 5.61
N PRO A 65 13.62 4.52 6.80
CA PRO A 65 13.11 3.90 8.01
C PRO A 65 11.75 4.49 8.41
N MET A 66 10.86 3.64 8.92
CA MET A 66 9.59 4.05 9.53
C MET A 66 9.69 3.87 11.05
N ASP A 67 9.08 4.78 11.81
CA ASP A 67 8.95 4.61 13.26
C ASP A 67 7.77 3.66 13.55
N PRO A 68 7.99 2.47 14.15
CA PRO A 68 6.92 1.52 14.46
C PRO A 68 5.81 2.09 15.34
N LYS A 69 6.12 3.09 16.18
CA LYS A 69 5.12 3.74 17.04
C LYS A 69 4.16 4.63 16.24
N GLN A 70 4.64 5.22 15.13
CA GLN A 70 3.90 6.17 14.31
C GLN A 70 3.23 5.54 13.10
N MET A 71 3.54 4.29 12.76
CA MET A 71 2.94 3.61 11.59
C MET A 71 1.57 2.99 11.84
N LYS A 72 1.09 2.92 13.09
CA LYS A 72 -0.16 2.21 13.45
C LYS A 72 -1.37 2.66 12.61
N THR A 73 -1.52 3.97 12.42
CA THR A 73 -2.59 4.55 11.60
C THR A 73 -2.49 4.13 10.13
N ALA A 74 -1.28 4.20 9.55
CA ALA A 74 -1.03 3.80 8.17
C ALA A 74 -1.24 2.29 7.98
N VAL A 75 -0.82 1.47 8.93
CA VAL A 75 -1.04 0.01 8.95
C VAL A 75 -2.53 -0.30 8.95
N HIS A 76 -3.29 0.31 9.85
CA HIS A 76 -4.73 0.11 9.93
C HIS A 76 -5.45 0.54 8.65
N ALA A 77 -5.09 1.70 8.10
CA ALA A 77 -5.64 2.20 6.83
C ALA A 77 -5.30 1.27 5.66
N ALA A 78 -4.06 0.79 5.56
CA ALA A 78 -3.63 -0.15 4.53
C ALA A 78 -4.47 -1.43 4.56
N ASP A 79 -4.69 -2.01 5.75
CA ASP A 79 -5.52 -3.20 5.92
C ASP A 79 -6.97 -2.95 5.47
N THR A 80 -7.53 -1.78 5.78
CA THR A 80 -8.86 -1.39 5.32
C THR A 80 -8.93 -1.25 3.80
N ILE A 81 -7.94 -0.61 3.17
CA ILE A 81 -7.87 -0.45 1.71
C ILE A 81 -7.73 -1.81 1.00
N LEU A 82 -6.88 -2.70 1.52
CA LEU A 82 -6.68 -4.05 0.96
C LEU A 82 -7.93 -4.92 1.08
N LYS A 83 -8.76 -4.69 2.09
CA LYS A 83 -10.09 -5.32 2.22
C LYS A 83 -11.16 -4.72 1.28
N GLY A 84 -10.81 -3.73 0.47
CA GLY A 84 -11.71 -3.06 -0.47
C GLY A 84 -12.31 -1.75 0.03
N GLY A 85 -11.95 -1.30 1.24
CA GLY A 85 -12.32 0.03 1.71
C GLY A 85 -11.71 1.13 0.83
N ARG A 86 -12.38 2.28 0.73
CA ARG A 86 -11.92 3.47 0.00
C ARG A 86 -12.37 4.72 0.74
N TYR A 87 -11.63 5.82 0.61
CA TYR A 87 -12.04 7.12 1.13
C TYR A 87 -12.91 7.83 0.10
N ALA A 88 -14.23 7.76 0.27
CA ALA A 88 -15.21 8.25 -0.70
C ALA A 88 -14.96 9.68 -1.22
N PRO A 89 -14.55 10.67 -0.40
CA PRO A 89 -14.29 12.04 -0.88
C PRO A 89 -13.13 12.16 -1.89
N VAL A 90 -12.17 11.22 -1.91
CA VAL A 90 -11.12 11.21 -2.94
C VAL A 90 -11.70 10.92 -4.31
N GLY A 91 -12.75 10.09 -4.36
CA GLY A 91 -13.41 9.64 -5.57
C GLY A 91 -12.40 9.23 -6.63
N GLN A 92 -12.34 10.04 -7.68
CA GLN A 92 -11.61 9.78 -8.92
C GLN A 92 -10.19 10.37 -8.95
N ALA A 93 -9.74 11.00 -7.87
CA ALA A 93 -8.45 11.66 -7.86
C ALA A 93 -7.31 10.65 -8.07
N MET A 94 -6.35 11.04 -8.91
CA MET A 94 -5.16 10.26 -9.25
C MET A 94 -3.89 10.92 -8.74
N HIS A 95 -3.99 12.15 -8.26
CA HIS A 95 -2.88 12.99 -7.88
C HIS A 95 -3.21 13.69 -6.56
N PHE A 96 -2.15 14.04 -5.84
CA PHE A 96 -2.25 14.89 -4.67
C PHE A 96 -0.99 15.74 -4.55
N HIS A 97 -1.07 16.80 -3.76
CA HIS A 97 0.08 17.57 -3.30
C HIS A 97 -0.25 18.15 -1.92
N SER A 98 0.77 18.57 -1.18
CA SER A 98 0.57 19.32 0.06
C SER A 98 -0.33 20.53 -0.19
N VAL A 99 -1.24 20.84 0.74
CA VAL A 99 -2.17 21.99 0.62
C VAL A 99 -1.44 23.33 0.48
N ASN A 100 -0.20 23.42 0.96
CA ASN A 100 0.62 24.64 0.87
C ASN A 100 1.35 24.77 -0.48
N TYR A 101 1.30 23.74 -1.33
CA TYR A 101 1.91 23.78 -2.65
C TYR A 101 0.98 24.46 -3.66
N ARG A 102 1.48 25.52 -4.30
CA ARG A 102 0.79 26.18 -5.41
C ARG A 102 1.02 25.41 -6.71
N ASN A 103 0.03 24.61 -7.11
CA ASN A 103 0.06 23.89 -8.38
C ASN A 103 -0.09 24.86 -9.57
N PRO A 104 0.89 24.94 -10.49
CA PRO A 104 0.82 25.83 -11.65
C PRO A 104 -0.06 25.28 -12.78
N TYR A 105 -0.48 24.02 -12.70
CA TYR A 105 -1.26 23.34 -13.74
C TYR A 105 -2.75 23.34 -13.40
N PRO A 106 -3.64 23.32 -14.41
CA PRO A 106 -5.06 23.16 -14.16
C PRO A 106 -5.32 21.82 -13.46
N ALA A 107 -6.22 21.84 -12.48
CA ALA A 107 -6.57 20.68 -11.67
C ALA A 107 -8.04 20.77 -11.24
N LYS A 108 -8.74 19.64 -11.26
CA LYS A 108 -10.06 19.48 -10.65
C LYS A 108 -9.87 18.85 -9.27
N TYR A 109 -9.93 19.66 -8.23
CA TYR A 109 -9.83 19.21 -6.84
C TYR A 109 -11.10 18.48 -6.41
N MET A 110 -10.93 17.40 -5.66
CA MET A 110 -12.02 16.57 -5.15
C MET A 110 -12.18 16.74 -3.64
N THR A 111 -11.08 16.68 -2.90
CA THR A 111 -11.09 16.80 -1.43
C THR A 111 -9.73 17.21 -0.88
N VAL A 112 -9.70 17.52 0.41
CA VAL A 112 -8.48 17.74 1.21
C VAL A 112 -8.52 16.78 2.40
N ALA A 113 -7.42 16.04 2.61
CA ALA A 113 -7.29 15.14 3.75
C ALA A 113 -5.82 14.99 4.17
N GLY A 114 -5.55 14.88 5.47
CA GLY A 114 -4.20 14.62 5.99
C GLY A 114 -3.12 15.60 5.55
N GLY A 115 -3.48 16.86 5.27
CA GLY A 115 -2.54 17.90 4.80
C GLY A 115 -2.31 17.93 3.29
N ASN A 116 -3.05 17.14 2.51
CA ASN A 116 -2.95 17.09 1.05
C ASN A 116 -4.27 17.45 0.36
N ALA A 117 -4.16 18.10 -0.80
CA ALA A 117 -5.26 18.31 -1.72
C ALA A 117 -5.22 17.24 -2.82
N PHE A 118 -6.34 16.56 -3.03
CA PHE A 118 -6.50 15.45 -3.98
C PHE A 118 -7.23 15.92 -5.24
N TYR A 119 -6.70 15.59 -6.41
CA TYR A 119 -7.20 16.15 -7.67
C TYR A 119 -6.99 15.23 -8.90
N MET A 120 -7.68 15.60 -9.97
CA MET A 120 -7.51 15.08 -11.32
C MET A 120 -6.94 16.18 -12.24
N LYS A 121 -6.05 15.83 -13.17
CA LYS A 121 -5.58 16.75 -14.21
C LYS A 121 -6.55 16.73 -15.41
N PRO A 122 -7.18 17.87 -15.78
CA PRO A 122 -8.05 17.93 -16.95
C PRO A 122 -7.18 17.86 -18.23
N GLY A 123 -7.37 16.84 -19.05
CA GLY A 123 -6.75 16.76 -20.37
C GLY A 123 -7.52 15.85 -21.32
N ARG A 124 -7.55 16.21 -22.61
CA ARG A 124 -8.31 15.50 -23.66
C ARG A 124 -7.96 14.01 -23.80
N ARG A 125 -6.72 13.62 -23.46
CA ARG A 125 -6.25 12.23 -23.41
C ARG A 125 -6.77 11.45 -22.20
N TRP A 126 -7.10 12.14 -21.11
CA TRP A 126 -7.45 11.54 -19.81
C TRP A 126 -8.96 11.54 -19.53
N GLN A 127 -9.76 12.24 -20.36
CA GLN A 127 -11.22 12.30 -20.25
C GLN A 127 -11.94 11.05 -20.79
N LYS A 128 -11.41 10.42 -21.86
CA LYS A 128 -12.04 9.24 -22.49
C LYS A 128 -12.05 7.99 -21.61
N GLU A 129 -11.15 7.92 -20.64
CA GLU A 129 -10.91 6.73 -19.83
C GLU A 129 -11.79 6.68 -18.57
N TYR A 130 -12.35 7.82 -18.14
CA TYR A 130 -13.12 7.91 -16.91
C TYR A 130 -14.63 7.70 -17.09
N THR A 131 -15.15 7.81 -18.31
CA THR A 131 -16.56 7.50 -18.60
C THR A 131 -16.86 6.00 -18.67
N GLY A 132 -15.84 5.13 -18.66
CA GLY A 132 -16.00 3.68 -18.88
C GLY A 132 -16.19 2.81 -17.64
N SER A 133 -15.80 3.25 -16.44
CA SER A 133 -15.62 2.30 -15.31
C SER A 133 -16.18 2.76 -13.97
N VAL A 134 -16.87 3.92 -13.91
CA VAL A 134 -17.40 4.47 -12.63
C VAL A 134 -18.92 4.57 -12.66
N ALA A 135 -19.57 3.60 -13.29
CA ALA A 135 -20.87 3.16 -12.83
C ALA A 135 -20.59 2.21 -11.66
N THR A 136 -20.75 2.71 -10.42
CA THR A 136 -20.72 1.92 -9.18
C THR A 136 -19.47 1.06 -9.02
N ALA A 137 -18.48 1.56 -8.26
CA ALA A 137 -17.62 0.67 -7.48
C ALA A 137 -18.49 -0.03 -6.42
N ASN A 138 -19.37 -0.95 -6.86
CA ASN A 138 -19.65 -2.13 -6.07
C ASN A 138 -18.29 -2.80 -5.94
N ALA A 139 -17.75 -2.80 -4.73
CA ALA A 139 -16.47 -3.37 -4.39
C ALA A 139 -16.44 -4.84 -4.83
N THR A 140 -16.01 -5.11 -6.06
CA THR A 140 -15.42 -6.40 -6.39
C THR A 140 -14.04 -6.37 -5.76
N PRO A 141 -13.81 -7.07 -4.63
CA PRO A 141 -12.47 -7.22 -4.10
C PRO A 141 -11.59 -7.73 -5.25
N VAL A 142 -10.41 -7.15 -5.40
CA VAL A 142 -9.42 -7.58 -6.40
C VAL A 142 -9.01 -9.00 -6.01
N LYS A 143 -9.78 -10.00 -6.48
CA LYS A 143 -9.66 -11.42 -6.10
C LYS A 143 -8.24 -11.94 -6.31
N ASP A 144 -7.52 -11.31 -7.22
CA ASP A 144 -6.18 -11.69 -7.64
C ASP A 144 -5.05 -11.12 -6.75
N LEU A 145 -5.25 -10.00 -6.05
CA LEU A 145 -4.22 -9.47 -5.15
C LEU A 145 -4.07 -10.30 -3.87
N TYR A 146 -5.18 -10.82 -3.32
CA TYR A 146 -5.14 -11.71 -2.14
C TYR A 146 -4.54 -13.08 -2.48
N GLN A 147 -4.83 -13.62 -3.67
CA GLN A 147 -4.26 -14.88 -4.15
C GLN A 147 -2.76 -14.76 -4.44
N ARG A 148 -2.31 -13.66 -5.08
CA ARG A 148 -0.87 -13.41 -5.34
C ARG A 148 -0.08 -13.14 -4.06
N ALA A 149 -0.67 -12.46 -3.08
CA ALA A 149 -0.08 -12.31 -1.76
C ALA A 149 0.01 -13.65 -0.99
N SER A 150 -0.98 -14.54 -1.14
CA SER A 150 -0.99 -15.85 -0.46
C SER A 150 -0.02 -16.86 -1.08
N THR A 151 0.17 -16.83 -2.41
CA THR A 151 1.14 -17.73 -3.08
C THR A 151 2.58 -17.46 -2.65
N ILE A 152 2.93 -16.22 -2.29
CA ILE A 152 4.26 -15.87 -1.79
C ILE A 152 4.51 -16.44 -0.38
N VAL A 153 3.45 -16.58 0.43
CA VAL A 153 3.51 -17.25 1.75
C VAL A 153 3.64 -18.77 1.61
N ALA A 154 3.08 -19.37 0.56
CA ALA A 154 3.13 -20.81 0.33
C ALA A 154 4.42 -21.31 -0.36
N SER A 155 5.21 -20.43 -0.97
CA SER A 155 6.48 -20.78 -1.64
C SER A 155 7.74 -20.30 -0.92
N GLY A 156 7.62 -19.84 0.33
CA GLY A 156 8.78 -19.85 1.24
C GLY A 156 9.25 -21.30 1.42
N PRO A 157 10.57 -21.57 1.54
CA PRO A 157 11.03 -22.94 1.77
C PRO A 157 10.29 -23.48 2.98
N GLY A 158 9.46 -24.50 2.74
CA GLY A 158 8.70 -25.14 3.80
C GLY A 158 9.66 -25.50 4.92
N ALA A 159 9.46 -24.89 6.09
CA ALA A 159 10.08 -25.38 7.30
C ALA A 159 9.68 -26.85 7.40
N ALA A 160 10.65 -27.73 7.21
CA ALA A 160 10.46 -29.16 7.34
C ALA A 160 9.88 -29.42 8.74
N PRO A 161 8.78 -30.18 8.85
CA PRO A 161 8.31 -30.61 10.16
C PRO A 161 9.39 -31.48 10.80
N CYS A 162 9.76 -31.17 12.04
CA CYS A 162 10.64 -32.01 12.85
C CYS A 162 10.01 -33.40 13.00
N GLY A 163 10.57 -34.38 12.30
CA GLY A 163 10.17 -35.79 12.36
C GLY A 163 11.40 -36.68 12.43
N SER A 164 11.68 -37.12 13.66
CA SER A 164 12.39 -38.32 14.12
C SER A 164 13.43 -39.04 13.23
N ALA A 165 14.63 -39.13 13.81
CA ALA A 165 15.52 -40.29 13.88
C ALA A 165 16.35 -40.71 12.64
N GLY A 166 17.67 -40.73 12.82
CA GLY A 166 18.61 -41.43 11.93
C GLY A 166 20.04 -40.88 11.95
N ASP A 167 20.75 -41.16 13.04
CA ASP A 167 22.22 -41.28 13.20
C ASP A 167 23.23 -40.21 12.72
N ALA A 168 24.16 -39.97 13.66
CA ALA A 168 25.53 -39.47 13.53
C ALA A 168 25.76 -37.98 13.20
N GLY A 169 25.77 -37.20 14.28
CA GLY A 169 26.91 -36.31 14.55
C GLY A 169 26.82 -34.88 14.04
N SER A 170 26.19 -33.99 14.81
CA SER A 170 26.74 -32.68 15.18
C SER A 170 25.75 -31.92 16.07
N ILE A 171 26.24 -31.49 17.23
CA ILE A 171 25.55 -30.65 18.22
C ILE A 171 25.39 -29.21 17.69
N SER A 172 24.20 -28.63 17.81
CA SER A 172 24.09 -27.18 18.00
C SER A 172 22.83 -26.79 18.78
N LEU A 173 23.08 -26.07 19.88
CA LEU A 173 22.15 -25.48 20.82
C LEU A 173 21.20 -24.49 20.14
N ALA A 174 19.88 -24.68 20.33
CA ALA A 174 18.92 -23.61 20.67
C ALA A 174 17.48 -24.16 20.66
N CYS A 175 17.08 -24.82 21.73
CA CYS A 175 15.67 -24.94 22.12
C CYS A 175 15.63 -25.10 23.64
N GLU A 176 15.78 -23.98 24.33
CA GLU A 176 15.34 -23.88 25.72
C GLU A 176 14.11 -22.99 25.76
N THR A 177 13.00 -23.67 26.06
CA THR A 177 11.69 -23.15 26.43
C THR A 177 11.79 -22.42 27.76
N GLU A 178 11.06 -21.31 27.93
CA GLU A 178 10.47 -20.96 29.23
C GLU A 178 9.26 -20.04 29.05
N GLU A 179 8.08 -20.66 29.02
CA GLU A 179 6.82 -20.07 29.45
C GLU A 179 6.28 -20.98 30.56
N ALA A 180 6.28 -20.51 31.80
CA ALA A 180 5.46 -21.07 32.87
C ALA A 180 5.28 -20.06 34.01
N GLY A 181 4.14 -19.37 34.01
CA GLY A 181 3.55 -18.89 35.24
C GLY A 181 2.80 -20.03 35.93
N ARG A 182 3.21 -20.37 37.15
CA ARG A 182 2.36 -20.84 38.24
C ARG A 182 3.07 -20.62 39.57
#